data_AF-A0A2N2S5Q3-F1
#
_entry.id   AF-A0A2N2S5Q3-F1
#
_cell.length_a   1.000
_cell.length_b   1.000
_cell.length_c   1.000
_cell.angle_alpha   90.00
_cell.angle_beta   90.00
_cell.angle_gamma   90.00
#
_symmetry.space_group_name_H-M   'P 1'
#
loop_
_entity.id
_entity.type
_entity.pdbx_description
1 polymer ?
#
loop_
_entity_poly.entity_id
_entity_poly.type
_entity_poly.pdbx_seq_one_letter_code
_entity_poly.pdbx_strand_id
1 'polypeptide(L)' 'TSKWDLRPKVLLLNDALDVLSGGQRMFLSAMVSFYNAREGGAMLKRCGFEGLSDLGGLDLDRRKVIADLVLNYSGW' A
#
# COMPACT_ATOMS: atom_id res chain seq x y z
N THR A 1 7.64 3.26 19.74
CA THR A 1 6.68 3.94 18.85
C THR A 1 5.49 3.03 18.64
N SER A 2 4.27 3.53 18.83
CA SER A 2 3.02 2.78 18.61
C SER A 2 2.67 2.74 17.13
N LYS A 3 1.93 1.71 16.69
CA LYS A 3 1.37 1.64 15.31
C LYS A 3 0.63 2.93 14.95
N TRP A 4 -0.03 3.54 15.92
CA TRP A 4 -0.84 4.76 15.76
C TRP A 4 -0.01 6.01 15.45
N ASP A 5 1.26 6.03 15.87
CA ASP A 5 2.18 7.14 15.58
C ASP A 5 2.59 7.17 14.10
N LEU A 6 2.41 6.05 13.39
CA LEU A 6 2.75 5.87 11.97
C LEU A 6 1.50 5.91 11.08
N ARG A 7 0.40 6.51 11.55
CA ARG A 7 -0.85 6.58 10.80
C ARG A 7 -0.66 7.29 9.45
N PRO A 8 -0.98 6.64 8.32
CA PRO A 8 -0.93 7.29 7.02
C PRO A 8 -2.02 8.37 6.90
N LYS A 9 -1.72 9.44 6.15
CA LYS A 9 -2.70 10.49 5.79
C LYS A 9 -3.62 9.98 4.67
N VAL A 10 -4.51 9.03 5.00
CA VAL A 10 -5.31 8.27 4.02
C VAL A 10 -6.13 9.16 3.08
N LEU A 11 -6.75 10.24 3.60
CA LEU A 11 -7.53 11.17 2.76
C LEU A 11 -6.65 11.85 1.71
N LEU A 12 -5.54 12.44 2.13
CA LEU A 12 -4.57 13.08 1.23
C LEU A 12 -4.02 12.09 0.20
N LEU A 13 -3.76 10.84 0.62
CA LEU A 13 -3.26 9.80 -0.28
C LEU A 13 -4.30 9.43 -1.32
N ASN A 14 -5.57 9.29 -0.94
CA ASN A 14 -6.68 8.99 -1.84
C ASN A 14 -6.85 10.09 -2.90
N ASP A 15 -6.82 11.36 -2.50
CA ASP A 15 -6.97 12.50 -3.41
C ASP A 15 -5.79 12.61 -4.40
N ALA A 16 -4.61 12.13 -4.01
CA ALA A 16 -3.41 12.19 -4.83
C ALA A 16 -3.25 10.99 -5.79
N LEU A 17 -4.08 9.94 -5.71
CA LEU A 17 -3.87 8.72 -6.50
C LEU A 17 -3.86 8.97 -8.02
N ASP A 18 -4.63 9.95 -8.50
CA ASP A 18 -4.78 10.24 -9.93
C ASP A 18 -3.56 10.93 -10.54
N VAL A 19 -2.73 11.60 -9.73
CA VAL A 19 -1.51 12.29 -10.19
C VAL A 19 -0.24 11.47 -9.98
N LEU A 20 -0.36 10.33 -9.32
CA LEU A 20 0.76 9.42 -9.07
C LEU A 20 0.95 8.43 -10.21
N SER A 21 2.20 8.05 -10.46
CA SER A 21 2.50 6.95 -11.39
C SER A 21 1.91 5.63 -10.89
N GLY A 22 1.72 4.68 -11.81
CA GLY A 22 1.15 3.36 -11.52
C GLY A 22 1.84 2.62 -10.36
N GLY A 23 3.18 2.65 -10.33
CA GLY A 23 3.95 2.04 -9.24
C GLY A 23 3.82 2.78 -7.90
N GLN A 24 3.74 4.12 -7.92
CA GLN A 24 3.59 4.91 -6.69
C GLN A 24 2.22 4.70 -6.05
N ARG A 25 1.14 4.77 -6.83
CA ARG A 25 -0.23 4.54 -6.32
C ARG A 25 -0.39 3.11 -5.78
N MET A 26 0.21 2.12 -6.45
CA MET A 26 0.21 0.73 -5.99
C MET A 26 0.95 0.60 -4.65
N PHE A 27 2.16 1.13 -4.56
CA PHE A 27 2.98 1.04 -3.36
C PHE A 27 2.31 1.71 -2.16
N LEU A 28 1.82 2.94 -2.32
CA LEU A 28 1.16 3.66 -1.23
C LEU A 28 -0.14 2.97 -0.78
N SER A 29 -0.93 2.44 -1.72
CA SER A 29 -2.15 1.69 -1.40
C SER A 29 -1.84 0.40 -0.62
N ALA A 30 -0.76 -0.30 -0.99
CA ALA A 30 -0.27 -1.46 -0.26
C ALA A 30 0.24 -1.08 1.15
N MET A 31 0.99 0.01 1.31
CA MET A 31 1.43 0.49 2.62
C MET A 31 0.25 0.82 3.54
N VAL A 32 -0.82 1.42 2.99
CA VAL A 32 -2.06 1.69 3.74
C VAL A 32 -2.75 0.39 4.17
N SER A 33 -2.69 -0.69 3.37
CA SER A 33 -3.37 -1.96 3.73
C SER A 33 -2.76 -2.65 4.95
N PHE A 34 -1.45 -2.53 5.18
CA PHE A 34 -0.80 -3.00 6.42
C PHE A 34 -1.25 -2.20 7.65
N TYR A 35 -1.62 -0.93 7.47
CA TYR A 35 -2.18 -0.13 8.55
C TYR A 35 -3.67 -0.42 8.78
N ASN A 36 -4.45 -0.41 7.69
CA ASN A 36 -5.88 -0.65 7.63
C ASN A 36 -6.24 -1.42 6.33
N ALA A 37 -6.46 -2.72 6.46
CA ALA A 37 -6.72 -3.61 5.33
C ALA A 37 -7.94 -3.21 4.49
N ARG A 38 -8.98 -2.64 5.13
CA ARG A 38 -10.20 -2.23 4.44
C ARG A 38 -9.97 -1.03 3.54
N GLU A 39 -9.36 0.04 4.07
CA GLU A 39 -9.08 1.26 3.31
C GLU A 39 -8.05 0.99 2.21
N GLY A 40 -6.93 0.33 2.56
CA GLY A 40 -5.89 0.01 1.58
C GLY A 40 -6.38 -0.94 0.48
N GLY A 41 -7.23 -1.91 0.82
CA GLY A 41 -7.86 -2.79 -0.17
C GLY A 41 -8.77 -2.04 -1.14
N ALA A 42 -9.54 -1.05 -0.66
CA ALA A 42 -10.34 -0.20 -1.53
C ALA A 42 -9.49 0.67 -2.46
N MET A 43 -8.37 1.20 -1.95
CA MET A 43 -7.41 1.97 -2.76
C MET A 43 -6.75 1.11 -3.84
N LEU A 44 -6.33 -0.11 -3.50
CA LEU A 44 -5.74 -1.05 -4.45
C LEU A 44 -6.70 -1.39 -5.59
N LYS A 45 -7.97 -1.71 -5.28
CA LYS A 45 -8.99 -1.98 -6.31
C LYS A 45 -9.21 -0.79 -7.25
N ARG A 46 -9.25 0.43 -6.70
CA ARG A 46 -9.35 1.66 -7.51
C ARG A 46 -8.17 1.85 -8.45
N CYS A 47 -6.99 1.38 -8.06
CA CYS A 47 -5.79 1.39 -8.89
C CYS A 47 -5.74 0.25 -9.93
N GLY A 48 -6.76 -0.61 -9.99
CA GLY A 48 -6.81 -1.78 -10.88
C GLY A 48 -5.96 -2.96 -10.41
N PHE A 49 -5.72 -3.07 -9.10
CA PHE A 49 -4.93 -4.13 -8.48
C PHE A 49 -5.85 -5.16 -7.82
N GLU A 50 -5.71 -6.42 -8.23
CA GLU A 50 -6.55 -7.54 -7.80
C GLU A 50 -5.84 -8.43 -6.76
N GLY A 51 -4.51 -8.37 -6.65
CA GLY A 51 -3.79 -9.12 -5.61
C GLY A 51 -2.27 -9.10 -5.69
N LEU A 52 -1.62 -9.86 -4.81
CA LEU A 52 -0.14 -9.88 -4.68
C LEU A 52 0.61 -10.20 -5.99
N SER A 53 -0.05 -10.87 -6.94
CA SER A 53 0.47 -11.13 -8.30
C SER A 53 0.84 -9.85 -9.05
N ASP A 54 0.16 -8.75 -8.77
CA ASP A 54 0.29 -7.50 -9.50
C ASP A 54 1.46 -6.65 -8.97
N LEU A 55 2.09 -7.06 -7.85
CA LEU A 55 3.28 -6.39 -7.29
C LEU A 55 4.50 -6.45 -8.22
N GLY A 56 4.47 -7.25 -9.28
CA GLY A 56 5.49 -7.23 -10.34
C GLY A 56 5.68 -5.85 -10.99
N GLY A 57 4.67 -4.97 -10.93
CA GLY A 57 4.75 -3.59 -11.41
C GLY A 57 5.57 -2.64 -10.52
N LEU A 58 6.02 -3.07 -9.36
CA LEU A 58 6.88 -2.29 -8.47
C LEU A 58 8.36 -2.48 -8.81
N ASP A 59 9.15 -1.43 -8.59
CA ASP A 59 10.61 -1.56 -8.57
C ASP A 59 11.07 -2.49 -7.44
N LEU A 60 12.34 -2.91 -7.52
CA LEU A 60 12.91 -3.90 -6.59
C LEU A 60 12.89 -3.41 -5.14
N ASP A 61 13.18 -2.14 -4.91
CA ASP A 61 13.29 -1.59 -3.56
C ASP A 61 11.93 -1.54 -2.88
N ARG A 62 10.89 -1.10 -3.60
CA ARG A 62 9.50 -1.14 -3.11
C ARG A 62 9.02 -2.57 -2.87
N ARG A 63 9.36 -3.52 -3.73
CA ARG A 63 9.01 -4.94 -3.52
C ARG A 63 9.64 -5.52 -2.26
N LYS A 64 10.89 -5.19 -1.97
CA LYS A 64 11.57 -5.63 -0.74
C LYS A 64 10.82 -5.15 0.50
N VAL A 65 10.43 -3.87 0.53
CA VAL A 65 9.66 -3.33 1.66
C VAL A 65 8.33 -4.08 1.85
N ILE A 66 7.58 -4.31 0.76
CA ILE A 66 6.32 -5.06 0.86
C ILE A 66 6.56 -6.50 1.29
N ALA A 67 7.58 -7.18 0.76
CA ALA A 67 7.92 -8.55 1.15
C ALA A 67 8.30 -8.64 2.63
N ASP A 68 9.13 -7.72 3.13
CA ASP A 68 9.51 -7.66 4.54
C ASP A 68 8.28 -7.44 5.42
N LEU A 69 7.36 -6.57 5.01
CA LEU A 69 6.10 -6.36 5.73
C LEU A 69 5.23 -7.62 5.71
N VAL A 70 5.05 -8.31 4.58
CA VAL A 70 4.28 -9.57 4.51
C VAL A 70 4.86 -10.63 5.45
N LEU A 71 6.19 -10.77 5.50
CA LEU A 71 6.85 -11.81 6.28
C LEU A 71 6.87 -11.52 7.79
N ASN A 72 6.97 -10.25 8.17
CA ASN A 72 7.21 -9.86 9.56
C ASN A 72 6.00 -9.21 10.25
N TYR A 73 4.99 -8.79 9.50
CA TYR A 73 3.80 -8.14 10.05
C TYR A 73 2.65 -9.14 10.23
N SER A 74 2.36 -9.50 11.49
CA SER A 74 1.26 -10.40 11.85
C SER A 74 -0.04 -9.68 12.24
N GLY A 75 -0.08 -8.34 12.14
CA GLY A 75 -1.13 -7.50 12.71
C GLY A 75 -2.30 -7.15 11.79
N TRP A 76 -2.60 -8.00 10.81
CA TRP A 76 -3.80 -7.87 9.96
C TRP A 76 -5.09 -8.01 10.77
#